data_AF-A0AA90SE32-F1
#
_entry.id   AF-A0AA90SE32-F1
#
_cell.length_a   1.000
_cell.length_b   1.000
_cell.length_c   1.000
_cell.angle_alpha   90.00
_cell.angle_beta   90.00
_cell.angle_gamma   90.00
#
_symmetry.space_group_name_H-M   'P 1'
#
loop_
_entity.id
_entity.type
_entity.pdbx_description
1 polymer ?
#
loop_
_entity_poly.entity_id
_entity_poly.type
_entity_poly.pdbx_seq_one_letter_code
_entity_poly.pdbx_strand_id
1 'polypeptide(L)'
;MTEYRVSGGLRVDCLTDEYAIEMDFARKWSEAIGQSMEYSMLTEKKAGIVLILKKKSDYRYWKRLKKLIAHYQLPITVWQLGP
;
A
#
# COMPACT_ATOMS: atom_id res chain seq x y z
N MET A 1 7.50 -7.63 11.96
CA MET A 1 7.26 -6.41 11.16
C MET A 1 8.29 -5.41 11.62
N THR A 2 9.33 -5.19 10.83
CA THR A 2 10.43 -4.30 11.19
C THR A 2 10.31 -3.05 10.33
N GLU A 3 10.28 -1.89 10.98
CA GLU A 3 10.33 -0.58 10.34
C GLU A 3 11.68 -0.42 9.64
N TYR A 4 11.70 -0.15 8.32
CA TYR A 4 12.94 0.09 7.58
C TYR A 4 13.04 1.56 7.18
N ARG A 5 14.12 2.22 7.59
CA ARG A 5 14.44 3.58 7.16
C ARG A 5 15.25 3.51 5.87
N VAL A 6 14.65 3.94 4.78
CA VAL A 6 15.34 4.08 3.50
C VAL A 6 16.19 5.36 3.53
N SER A 7 17.34 5.34 2.87
CA SER A 7 18.22 6.52 2.74
C SER A 7 17.41 7.72 2.22
N GLY A 8 17.31 8.78 3.03
CA GLY A 8 16.48 9.95 2.75
C GLY A 8 15.39 10.24 3.79
N GLY A 9 15.22 9.39 4.81
CA GLY A 9 14.27 9.62 5.92
C GLY A 9 12.86 9.06 5.69
N LEU A 10 12.65 8.36 4.57
CA LEU A 10 11.42 7.64 4.28
C LEU A 10 11.34 6.35 5.10
N ARG A 11 10.17 6.11 5.71
CA ARG A 11 9.88 4.97 6.58
C ARG A 11 8.95 4.02 5.83
N VAL A 12 9.44 2.85 5.47
CA VAL A 12 8.58 1.77 4.95
C VAL A 12 7.92 1.09 6.15
N ASP A 13 6.59 0.98 6.14
CA ASP A 13 5.83 0.37 7.25
C ASP A 13 6.20 -1.09 7.46
N CYS A 14 6.34 -1.86 6.37
CA CYS A 14 6.80 -3.24 6.41
C CYS A 14 7.60 -3.60 5.16
N LEU A 15 8.83 -4.04 5.37
CA LEU A 15 9.68 -4.58 4.32
C LEU A 15 9.82 -6.09 4.50
N THR A 16 9.61 -6.85 3.43
CA THR A 16 9.87 -8.29 3.36
C THR A 16 10.91 -8.58 2.28
N ASP A 17 11.28 -9.84 2.11
CA ASP A 17 12.21 -10.25 1.05
C ASP A 17 11.66 -9.93 -0.35
N GLU A 18 10.33 -9.85 -0.49
CA GLU A 18 9.65 -9.65 -1.77
C GLU A 18 8.93 -8.30 -1.92
N TYR A 19 8.44 -7.71 -0.82
CA TYR A 19 7.52 -6.57 -0.87
C TYR A 19 7.99 -5.41 -0.01
N ALA A 20 7.78 -4.20 -0.52
CA ALA A 20 7.73 -2.98 0.28
C ALA A 20 6.26 -2.58 0.45
N ILE A 21 5.76 -2.71 1.68
CA ILE A 21 4.35 -2.60 2.00
C ILE A 21 4.08 -1.29 2.73
N GLU A 22 3.15 -0.52 2.21
CA GLU A 22 2.55 0.63 2.87
C GLU A 22 1.24 0.21 3.55
N MET A 23 1.02 0.63 4.80
CA MET A 23 -0.18 0.28 5.56
C MET A 23 -0.92 1.54 6.01
N ASP A 24 -2.05 1.83 5.39
CA ASP A 24 -2.82 3.04 5.71
C ASP A 24 -4.33 2.79 5.81
N PHE A 25 -5.03 3.70 6.49
CA PHE A 25 -6.47 3.71 6.61
C PHE A 25 -7.14 3.96 5.25
N ALA A 26 -8.28 3.31 5.04
CA ALA A 26 -9.04 3.32 3.79
C ALA A 26 -9.29 4.72 3.18
N ARG A 27 -9.45 5.76 4.01
CA ARG A 27 -9.63 7.14 3.51
C ARG A 27 -8.45 7.68 2.70
N LYS A 28 -7.24 7.15 2.92
CA LYS A 28 -5.99 7.54 2.27
C LYS A 28 -5.55 6.61 1.14
N TRP A 29 -6.44 5.73 0.67
CA TRP A 29 -6.16 4.76 -0.39
C TRP A 29 -5.43 5.32 -1.63
N SER A 30 -5.67 6.59 -2.00
CA SER A 30 -5.03 7.23 -3.14
C SER A 30 -3.57 7.62 -2.87
N GLU A 31 -3.26 8.03 -1.65
CA GLU A 31 -1.89 8.37 -1.20
C GLU A 31 -1.03 7.10 -1.14
N ALA A 32 -1.61 6.01 -0.63
CA ALA A 32 -0.94 4.71 -0.51
C ALA A 32 -0.46 4.14 -1.87
N ILE A 33 -1.11 4.50 -2.98
CA ILE A 33 -0.65 4.13 -4.33
C ILE A 33 0.72 4.76 -4.62
N GLY A 34 0.86 6.07 -4.40
CA GLY A 34 2.11 6.77 -4.63
C GLY A 34 3.23 6.25 -3.73
N GLN A 35 2.95 6.13 -2.43
CA GLN A 35 3.92 5.66 -1.44
C GLN A 35 4.39 4.23 -1.70
N SER A 36 3.48 3.29 -1.98
CA SER A 36 3.88 1.90 -2.27
C SER A 36 4.75 1.77 -3.52
N MET A 37 4.50 2.58 -4.56
CA MET A 37 5.35 2.60 -5.76
C MET A 37 6.70 3.26 -5.49
N GLU A 38 6.75 4.35 -4.73
CA GLU A 38 8.00 4.99 -4.32
C GLU A 38 8.86 4.02 -3.49
N TYR A 39 8.26 3.30 -2.54
CA TYR A 39 8.98 2.32 -1.72
C TYR A 39 9.45 1.12 -2.54
N SER A 40 8.63 0.65 -3.48
CA SER A 40 9.03 -0.37 -4.44
C SER A 40 10.26 0.06 -5.25
N MET A 41 10.26 1.29 -5.76
CA MET A 41 11.38 1.86 -6.51
C MET A 41 12.65 1.97 -5.67
N LEU A 42 12.54 2.47 -4.43
CA LEU A 42 13.71 2.71 -3.58
C LEU A 42 14.32 1.44 -2.97
N THR A 43 13.53 0.38 -2.84
CA THR A 43 13.97 -0.88 -2.20
C THR A 43 14.16 -2.02 -3.19
N GLU A 44 13.85 -1.80 -4.47
CA GLU A 44 13.81 -2.81 -5.54
C GLU A 44 12.89 -4.01 -5.20
N LYS A 45 11.91 -3.80 -4.31
CA LYS A 45 10.89 -4.79 -3.94
C LYS A 45 9.59 -4.53 -4.67
N LYS A 46 8.66 -5.48 -4.65
CA LYS A 46 7.31 -5.31 -5.21
C LYS A 46 6.49 -4.34 -4.36
N ALA A 47 5.68 -3.50 -4.98
CA ALA A 47 4.76 -2.61 -4.28
C ALA A 47 3.63 -3.38 -3.59
N GLY A 48 3.43 -3.11 -2.31
CA GLY A 48 2.35 -3.66 -1.51
C GLY A 48 1.54 -2.58 -0.80
N ILE A 49 0.22 -2.76 -0.70
CA ILE A 49 -0.66 -1.91 0.11
C ILE A 49 -1.52 -2.78 1.02
N VAL A 50 -1.49 -2.50 2.32
CA VAL A 50 -2.48 -2.99 3.28
C VAL A 50 -3.43 -1.86 3.61
N LEU A 51 -4.70 -1.99 3.21
CA LEU A 51 -5.72 -0.98 3.49
C LEU A 51 -6.51 -1.34 4.74
N ILE A 52 -6.47 -0.48 5.76
CA ILE A 52 -7.20 -0.69 7.03
C ILE A 52 -8.60 -0.09 6.92
N LEU A 53 -9.62 -0.95 6.97
CA LEU A 53 -11.04 -0.58 6.95
C LEU A 53 -11.54 -0.50 8.40
N LYS A 54 -12.05 0.66 8.83
CA LYS A 54 -12.60 0.82 10.20
C LYS A 54 -14.08 0.46 10.29
N LYS A 55 -14.80 0.54 9.17
CA LYS A 55 -16.25 0.29 9.08
C LYS A 55 -16.64 -0.21 7.70
N LYS A 56 -17.79 -0.89 7.60
CA LYS A 56 -18.30 -1.44 6.32
C LYS A 56 -18.38 -0.41 5.20
N SER A 57 -18.68 0.86 5.50
CA SER A 57 -18.75 1.91 4.47
C SER A 57 -17.39 2.27 3.86
N ASP A 58 -16.28 1.91 4.51
CA ASP A 58 -14.93 2.11 3.97
C ASP A 58 -14.62 1.16 2.80
N TYR A 59 -15.40 0.08 2.63
CA TYR A 59 -15.29 -0.84 1.50
C TYR A 59 -15.40 -0.15 0.13
N ARG A 60 -16.03 1.05 0.08
CA ARG A 60 -16.04 1.90 -1.13
C ARG A 60 -14.63 2.28 -1.57
N TYR A 61 -13.70 2.52 -0.64
CA TYR A 61 -12.31 2.88 -0.93
C TYR A 61 -11.53 1.67 -1.43
N TRP A 62 -11.74 0.50 -0.82
CA TRP A 62 -11.19 -0.76 -1.32
C TRP A 62 -11.59 -1.05 -2.77
N LYS A 63 -12.88 -0.88 -3.11
CA LYS A 63 -13.35 -1.02 -4.49
C LYS A 63 -12.69 -0.03 -5.44
N ARG A 64 -12.53 1.24 -5.03
CA ARG A 64 -11.87 2.27 -5.83
C ARG A 64 -10.40 1.95 -6.09
N LEU A 65 -9.66 1.57 -5.04
CA LEU A 65 -8.26 1.14 -5.12
C LEU A 65 -8.10 0.00 -6.12
N LYS A 66 -8.85 -1.10 -5.93
CA LYS A 66 -8.81 -2.25 -6.84
C LYS A 66 -9.16 -1.89 -8.28
N LYS A 67 -10.20 -1.07 -8.48
CA LYS A 67 -10.62 -0.64 -9.82
C LYS A 67 -9.53 0.17 -10.52
N LEU A 68 -8.88 1.08 -9.81
CA LEU A 68 -7.81 1.91 -10.35
C LEU A 68 -6.58 1.06 -10.71
N ILE A 69 -6.14 0.20 -9.79
CA ILE A 69 -5.02 -0.72 -10.04
C ILE A 69 -5.29 -1.60 -11.26
N ALA A 70 -6.48 -2.19 -11.36
CA ALA A 70 -6.85 -3.02 -12.51
C ALA A 70 -6.93 -2.22 -13.82
N HIS A 71 -7.49 -1.00 -13.78
CA HIS A 71 -7.65 -0.16 -14.96
C HIS A 71 -6.30 0.26 -15.56
N TYR A 72 -5.34 0.65 -14.72
CA TYR A 72 -4.00 1.08 -15.14
C TYR A 72 -2.97 -0.05 -15.12
N GLN A 73 -3.38 -1.28 -14.80
CA GLN A 73 -2.51 -2.45 -14.71
C GLN A 73 -1.29 -2.21 -13.79
N LEU A 74 -1.51 -1.51 -12.68
CA LEU A 74 -0.43 -1.17 -11.75
C LEU A 74 0.09 -2.47 -11.09
N PRO A 75 1.41 -2.68 -11.00
CA PRO A 75 2.01 -3.87 -10.39
C PRO A 75 2.01 -3.79 -8.85
N ILE A 76 0.83 -3.56 -8.26
CA ILE A 76 0.64 -3.37 -6.82
C ILE A 76 -0.19 -4.52 -6.27
N THR A 77 0.35 -5.21 -5.27
CA THR A 77 -0.40 -6.22 -4.53
C THR A 77 -1.16 -5.57 -3.39
N VAL A 78 -2.44 -5.90 -3.22
CA VAL A 78 -3.30 -5.26 -2.23
C VAL A 78 -3.93 -6.26 -1.27
N TRP A 79 -3.95 -5.89 0.01
CA TRP A 79 -4.65 -6.60 1.07
C TRP A 79 -5.54 -5.63 1.83
N GLN A 80 -6.57 -6.16 2.50
CA GLN A 80 -7.42 -5.39 3.39
C GLN A 80 -7.38 -5.98 4.80
N LEU A 81 -7.43 -5.10 5.81
CA LEU A 81 -7.58 -5.46 7.21
C LEU A 81 -8.82 -4.76 7.76
N GLY A 82 -9.80 -5.51 8.26
CA GLY A 82 -11.04 -4.95 8.78
C GLY A 82 -12.28 -5.78 8.42
N PRO A 83 -13.47 -5.25 8.72
CA PRO A 83 -14.76 -5.93 8.52
C PRO A 83 -15.22 -5.98 7.07
#